data_AF-A0A0Q6FRR7-F1
#
_entry.id   AF-A0A0Q6FRR7-F1
#
_cell.length_a   1.000
_cell.length_b   1.000
_cell.length_c   1.000
_cell.angle_alpha   90.00
_cell.angle_beta   90.00
_cell.angle_gamma   90.00
#
_symmetry.space_group_name_H-M   'P 1'
#
loop_
_entity.id
_entity.type
_entity.pdbx_description
1 polymer ?
#
loop_
_entity_poly.entity_id
_entity_poly.type
_entity_poly.pdbx_seq_one_letter_code
_entity_poly.pdbx_strand_id
1 'polypeptide(L)' 'MEAIIMGRPPVPTHLKRDKRLVVMLTDDESLMLAEAAKNAGAASVSDWVREVLLGRAEGKL' A
#
# COMPACT_ATOMS: atom_id res chain seq x y z
N MET A 1 -5.25 24.73 -10.61
CA MET A 1 -6.42 24.13 -11.29
C MET A 1 -6.61 22.75 -10.67
N GLU A 2 -7.31 22.69 -9.54
CA GLU A 2 -7.55 21.43 -8.81
C GLU A 2 -8.86 20.83 -9.34
N ALA A 3 -8.78 19.64 -9.94
CA ALA A 3 -9.93 18.94 -10.47
C ALA A 3 -10.75 18.35 -9.30
N ILE A 4 -11.82 19.06 -8.94
CA ILE A 4 -12.90 18.59 -8.07
C ILE A 4 -13.71 17.57 -8.88
N ILE A 5 -13.43 16.27 -8.69
CA ILE A 5 -14.37 15.22 -9.09
C ILE A 5 -15.43 15.17 -7.97
N MET A 6 -16.63 15.65 -8.28
CA MET A 6 -17.71 15.87 -7.31
C MET A 6 -18.00 14.63 -6.47
N GLY A 7 -17.87 14.77 -5.14
CA GLY A 7 -18.31 13.78 -4.15
C GLY A 7 -17.25 13.33 -3.13
N ARG A 8 -15.95 13.55 -3.37
CA ARG A 8 -14.90 13.26 -2.39
C ARG A 8 -14.15 14.54 -2.03
N PRO A 9 -14.14 14.98 -0.76
CA PRO A 9 -13.32 16.13 -0.36
C PRO A 9 -11.86 15.88 -0.76
N PRO A 10 -11.11 16.92 -1.17
CA PRO A 10 -9.71 16.77 -1.52
C PRO A 10 -8.99 16.13 -0.34
N VAL A 11 -8.29 15.02 -0.59
CA VAL A 11 -7.52 14.34 0.44
C VAL A 11 -6.47 15.34 0.94
N PRO A 12 -6.43 15.65 2.26
CA PRO A 12 -5.43 16.54 2.81
C PRO A 12 -4.02 16.16 2.34
N THR A 13 -3.21 17.15 1.99
CA THR A 13 -1.90 16.93 1.34
C THR A 13 -0.96 16.04 2.16
N HIS A 14 -1.04 16.09 3.49
CA HIS A 14 -0.28 15.22 4.40
C HIS A 14 -0.82 13.78 4.50
N LEU A 15 -2.05 13.52 4.02
CA LEU A 15 -2.66 12.18 3.94
C LEU A 15 -2.55 11.58 2.53
N LYS A 16 -2.12 12.37 1.55
CA LYS A 16 -2.02 11.93 0.17
C LYS A 16 -0.84 10.97 0.01
N ARG A 17 -1.16 9.73 -0.31
CA ARG A 17 -0.18 8.68 -0.63
C ARG A 17 0.25 8.83 -2.11
N ASP A 18 1.05 9.86 -2.41
CA ASP A 18 1.42 10.23 -3.80
C ASP A 18 2.75 9.63 -4.29
N LYS A 19 3.59 9.12 -3.38
CA LYS A 19 4.86 8.45 -3.73
C LYS A 19 4.66 6.97 -4.02
N ARG A 20 5.41 6.44 -4.98
CA ARG A 20 5.36 5.03 -5.39
C ARG A 20 6.66 4.34 -5.04
N LEU A 21 6.55 3.14 -4.46
CA LEU A 21 7.64 2.17 -4.34
C LEU A 21 7.39 1.10 -5.40
N VAL A 22 8.36 0.89 -6.29
CA VAL A 22 8.28 -0.11 -7.36
C VAL A 22 9.35 -1.16 -7.12
N VAL A 23 8.95 -2.42 -7.13
CA VAL A 23 9.82 -3.57 -6.95
C VAL A 23 9.50 -4.56 -8.07
N MET A 24 10.53 -5.06 -8.73
CA MET A 24 10.39 -6.12 -9.73
C MET A 24 10.35 -7.45 -8.99
N LEU A 25 9.37 -8.28 -9.34
CA LEU A 25 9.15 -9.59 -8.75
C LEU A 25 9.13 -10.62 -9.87
N THR A 26 9.58 -11.82 -9.54
CA THR A 26 9.24 -13.03 -10.30
C THR A 26 7.77 -13.40 -10.07
N ASP A 27 7.25 -14.28 -10.93
CA ASP A 27 5.87 -14.78 -10.78
C ASP A 27 5.66 -15.48 -9.43
N ASP A 28 6.64 -16.28 -8.99
CA ASP A 28 6.60 -17.00 -7.72
C ASP A 28 6.60 -16.04 -6.52
N GLU A 29 7.45 -15.02 -6.53
CA GLU A 29 7.47 -13.99 -5.47
C GLU A 29 6.15 -13.23 -5.42
N SER A 30 5.57 -12.90 -6.58
CA SER A 30 4.26 -12.24 -6.66
C SER A 30 3.15 -13.11 -6.06
N LEU A 31 3.13 -14.42 -6.36
CA LEU A 31 2.17 -15.36 -5.80
C LEU A 31 2.34 -15.49 -4.28
N MET A 32 3.56 -15.64 -3.79
CA MET A 32 3.85 -15.74 -2.37
C MET A 32 3.37 -14.50 -1.59
N LEU A 33 3.61 -13.29 -2.13
CA LEU A 33 3.12 -12.05 -1.51
C LEU A 33 1.59 -11.94 -1.55
N ALA A 34 0.94 -12.41 -2.61
CA ALA A 34 -0.51 -12.45 -2.72
C ALA A 34 -1.14 -13.37 -1.67
N GLU A 35 -0.58 -14.56 -1.47
CA GLU A 35 -1.03 -15.50 -0.45
C GLU A 35 -0.81 -14.96 0.96
N ALA A 36 0.37 -14.38 1.23
CA ALA A 36 0.67 -13.80 2.53
C ALA A 36 -0.26 -12.63 2.87
N ALA A 37 -0.54 -11.73 1.91
CA ALA A 37 -1.49 -10.64 2.08
C ALA A 37 -2.91 -11.15 2.36
N LYS A 38 -3.35 -12.19 1.63
CA LYS A 38 -4.65 -12.84 1.85
C LYS A 38 -4.74 -13.45 3.25
N ASN A 39 -3.70 -14.18 3.69
CA ASN A 39 -3.65 -14.82 4.99
C ASN A 39 -3.62 -13.81 6.14
N ALA A 40 -3.03 -12.64 5.92
CA ALA A 40 -3.07 -11.51 6.86
C ALA A 40 -4.41 -10.77 6.88
N GLY A 41 -5.38 -11.15 6.03
CA GLY A 41 -6.68 -10.48 5.93
C GLY A 41 -6.62 -9.08 5.32
N ALA A 42 -5.54 -8.76 4.59
CA ALA A 42 -5.36 -7.45 4.01
C ALA A 42 -6.23 -7.26 2.76
N ALA A 43 -6.66 -6.02 2.51
CA ALA A 43 -7.46 -5.66 1.35
C ALA A 43 -6.70 -5.79 0.02
N SER A 44 -5.36 -5.63 0.04
CA SER A 44 -4.49 -5.76 -1.12
C SER A 44 -3.05 -6.07 -0.71
N VAL A 45 -2.25 -6.61 -1.65
CA VAL A 45 -0.80 -6.80 -1.44
C VAL A 45 -0.11 -5.48 -1.14
N SER A 46 -0.47 -4.40 -1.83
CA SER A 46 0.14 -3.09 -1.62
C SER A 46 -0.15 -2.51 -0.23
N ASP A 47 -1.37 -2.70 0.29
CA ASP A 47 -1.70 -2.28 1.66
C ASP A 47 -0.94 -3.13 2.68
N TRP A 48 -0.91 -4.45 2.51
CA TRP A 48 -0.19 -5.37 3.39
C TRP A 48 1.31 -5.07 3.45
N VAL A 49 1.98 -4.99 2.29
CA VAL A 49 3.43 -4.70 2.21
C VAL A 49 3.75 -3.36 2.84
N ARG A 50 2.90 -2.35 2.63
CA ARG A 50 3.08 -1.03 3.26
C ARG A 50 3.04 -1.13 4.78
N GLU A 51 2.04 -1.81 5.34
CA GLU A 51 1.91 -1.96 6.79
C GLU A 51 3.11 -2.69 7.40
N VAL A 52 3.57 -3.76 6.74
CA VAL A 52 4.78 -4.50 7.17
C VAL A 52 6.02 -3.60 7.15
N LEU A 53 6.26 -2.87 6.05
CA LEU A 53 7.44 -2.01 5.92
C LEU A 53 7.43 -0.86 6.92
N LEU A 54 6.28 -0.21 7.12
CA LEU A 54 6.16 0.87 8.10
C LEU A 54 6.27 0.35 9.53
N GLY A 55 5.61 -0.77 9.85
CA GLY A 55 5.73 -1.39 11.18
C GLY A 55 7.16 -1.78 11.51
N ARG A 56 7.94 -2.26 10.53
CA ARG A 56 9.37 -2.55 10.68
C ARG A 56 10.20 -1.28 10.85
N ALA A 57 9.95 -0.24 10.06
CA ALA A 57 10.64 1.05 10.20
C ALA A 57 10.37 1.72 11.56
N GLU A 58 9.19 1.50 12.14
CA GLU A 58 8.79 1.98 13.46
C GLU A 58 9.25 1.07 14.62
N GLY A 59 9.89 -0.07 14.32
CA GLY A 59 10.35 -1.05 15.33
C GLY A 59 9.23 -1.83 16.03
N LYS A 60 8.05 -1.94 15.41
CA LYS A 60 6.84 -2.56 15.97
C LYS A 60 6.58 -4.01 15.51
N LEU A 61 7.48 -4.57 14.70
CA LEU A 61 7.36 -5.91 14.07
C LEU A 61 8.64 -6.73 14.15
#